data_AF-A0A7X1GMQ4-F1
#
_entry.id   AF-A0A7X1GMQ4-F1
#
_cell.length_a   1.000
_cell.length_b   1.000
_cell.length_c   1.000
_cell.angle_alpha   90.00
_cell.angle_beta   90.00
_cell.angle_gamma   90.00
#
_symmetry.space_group_name_H-M   'P 1'
#
loop_
_entity.id
_entity.type
_entity.pdbx_description
1 polymer ?
#
loop_
_entity_poly.entity_id
_entity_poly.type
_entity_poly.pdbx_seq_one_letter_code
_entity_poly.pdbx_strand_id
1 'polypeptide(L)' 'MKKLRVGVIGTGYLGKFHAEKYAGMDEVELVGVVDI' A
#
# COMPACT_ATOMS: atom_id res chain seq x y z
N MET A 1 -7.74 -5.55 17.28
CA MET A 1 -6.83 -4.41 16.98
C MET A 1 -7.31 -3.69 15.73
N LYS A 2 -7.07 -2.38 15.62
CA LYS A 2 -7.40 -1.60 14.42
C LYS A 2 -6.21 -1.70 13.44
N LYS A 3 -6.47 -2.03 12.18
CA LYS A 3 -5.44 -2.08 11.13
C LYS A 3 -4.88 -0.69 10.82
N LEU A 4 -3.60 -0.63 10.44
CA LEU A 4 -2.96 0.59 9.96
C LEU A 4 -3.42 0.88 8.53
N ARG A 5 -4.03 2.04 8.31
CA ARG A 5 -4.48 2.47 6.97
C ARG A 5 -3.31 3.08 6.23
N VAL A 6 -2.98 2.54 5.07
CA VAL A 6 -1.84 2.97 4.24
C VAL A 6 -2.30 3.29 2.82
N GLY A 7 -1.71 4.31 2.21
CA GLY A 7 -1.85 4.60 0.78
C GLY A 7 -0.50 4.66 0.09
N VAL A 8 -0.46 4.36 -1.20
CA VAL A 8 0.75 4.45 -2.04
C VAL A 8 0.52 5.51 -3.12
N ILE A 9 1.39 6.51 -3.17
CA ILE A 9 1.39 7.58 -4.19
C ILE A 9 2.64 7.38 -5.04
N GLY A 10 2.45 7.11 -6.33
CA GLY A 10 3.50 6.70 -7.26
C GLY A 10 3.74 5.20 -7.20
N THR A 11 3.44 4.49 -8.29
CA THR A 11 3.54 3.03 -8.46
C THR A 11 4.42 2.62 -9.63
N GLY A 12 5.45 3.43 -9.92
CA GLY A 12 6.58 3.01 -10.75
C GLY A 12 7.38 1.85 -10.11
N TYR A 13 8.61 1.64 -10.57
CA TYR A 13 9.42 0.47 -10.20
C TYR A 13 9.44 0.15 -8.70
N LEU A 14 9.69 1.14 -7.83
CA LEU A 14 9.73 0.91 -6.38
C LEU A 14 8.35 0.93 -5.71
N GLY A 15 7.46 1.80 -6.18
CA GLY A 15 6.14 1.99 -5.58
C GLY A 15 5.27 0.73 -5.65
N LYS A 16 5.40 -0.05 -6.73
CA LYS A 16 4.74 -1.35 -6.87
C LYS A 16 5.06 -2.30 -5.71
N PHE A 17 6.32 -2.38 -5.28
CA PHE A 17 6.70 -3.28 -4.18
C PHE A 17 6.11 -2.84 -2.83
N HIS A 18 5.88 -1.55 -2.63
CA HIS A 18 5.21 -1.06 -1.43
C HIS A 18 3.72 -1.46 -1.44
N ALA A 19 3.04 -1.28 -2.56
CA ALA A 19 1.64 -1.71 -2.70
C ALA A 19 1.47 -3.22 -2.47
N GLU A 20 2.31 -4.05 -3.08
CA GLU A 20 2.27 -5.51 -2.91
C GLU A 20 2.51 -5.93 -1.46
N LYS A 21 3.53 -5.38 -0.80
CA LYS A 21 3.84 -5.71 0.61
C LYS A 21 2.72 -5.26 1.54
N TYR A 22 2.25 -4.02 1.41
CA TYR A 22 1.18 -3.51 2.26
C TYR A 22 -0.14 -4.25 2.06
N ALA A 23 -0.44 -4.73 0.84
CA ALA A 23 -1.60 -5.57 0.58
C ALA A 23 -1.51 -6.96 1.24
N GLY A 24 -0.30 -7.46 1.48
CA GLY A 24 -0.05 -8.78 2.10
C GLY A 24 0.18 -8.77 3.62
N MET A 25 0.20 -7.59 4.27
CA MET A 25 0.44 -7.49 5.71
C MET A 25 -0.88 -7.53 6.49
N ASP A 26 -1.03 -8.50 7.40
CA ASP A 26 -2.27 -8.70 8.18
C ASP A 26 -2.69 -7.48 9.00
N GLU A 27 -1.70 -6.71 9.48
CA GLU A 27 -1.90 -5.51 10.31
C GLU A 27 -2.16 -4.25 9.49
N VAL A 28 -2.13 -4.33 8.16
CA VAL A 28 -2.26 -3.20 7.24
C VAL A 28 -3.56 -3.30 6.43
N GLU A 29 -4.16 -2.15 6.17
CA GLU A 29 -5.24 -1.96 5.21
C GLU A 29 -4.75 -0.98 4.14
N LEU A 30 -4.45 -1.49 2.94
CA LEU A 30 -4.10 -0.64 1.80
C LEU A 30 -5.38 0.02 1.25
N VAL A 31 -5.59 1.28 1.59
CA VAL A 31 -6.84 2.01 1.31
C VAL A 31 -6.82 2.82 0.02
N GLY A 32 -5.67 2.97 -0.62
CA GLY A 32 -5.56 3.73 -1.85
C GLY A 32 -4.20 3.59 -2.53
N VAL A 33 -4.24 3.55 -3.85
CA VAL A 33 -3.07 3.54 -4.72
C VAL A 33 -3.34 4.55 -5.84
N VAL A 34 -2.39 5.45 -6.11
CA VAL A 34 -2.56 6.48 -7.15
C VAL A 34 -1.25 6.72 -7.90
N ASP A 35 -1.37 7.01 -9.19
CA ASP A 35 -0.32 7.44 -10.12
C ASP A 35 -0.91 8.47 -11.11
N ILE A 36 -0.06 9.11 -11.94
CA ILE A 36 -0.48 10.09 -12.98
C ILE A 36 -1.37 9.47 -14.06
#